data_AF-T0ZG09-F1
#
_entry.id   AF-T0ZG09-F1
#
_cell.length_a   1.000
_cell.length_b   1.000
_cell.length_c   1.000
_cell.angle_alpha   90.00
_cell.angle_beta   90.00
_cell.angle_gamma   90.00
#
_symmetry.space_group_name_H-M   'P 1'
#
loop_
_entity.id
_entity.type
_entity.pdbx_description
1 polymer ?
#
loop_
_entity_poly.entity_id
_entity_poly.type
_entity_poly.pdbx_seq_one_letter_code
_entity_poly.pdbx_strand_id
1 'polypeptide(L)'
;MLWAGGPGALNQHLFKVTSETYPKWFCYLGVHLHLDDFRHIAAGKATTMGHIQRHHLTDAKLAVPPAALLRAADVVMAPMIDDIWRLSVQSRTLATLRDALLPKLVSGEIRVHQAESLGDGALG
;
A
#
# COMPACT_ATOMS: atom_id res chain seq x y z
N MET A 1 -6.70 0.71 -0.05
CA MET A 1 -5.32 0.79 -0.58
C MET A 1 -4.39 1.36 0.49
N LEU A 2 -3.18 0.83 0.63
CA LEU A 2 -2.10 1.48 1.40
C LEU A 2 -1.38 2.47 0.49
N TRP A 3 -1.38 3.76 0.83
CA TRP A 3 -0.75 4.77 0.01
C TRP A 3 0.77 4.70 0.12
N ALA A 4 1.43 4.38 -1.00
CA ALA A 4 2.88 4.30 -1.07
C ALA A 4 3.52 5.51 -1.75
N GLY A 5 2.75 6.42 -2.36
CA GLY A 5 3.24 7.45 -3.29
C GLY A 5 4.00 8.65 -2.70
N GLY A 6 4.38 8.63 -1.41
CA GLY A 6 5.05 9.75 -0.75
C GLY A 6 4.10 10.89 -0.35
N PRO A 7 4.60 12.12 -0.13
CA PRO A 7 3.74 13.28 0.13
C PRO A 7 2.73 13.49 -0.99
N GLY A 8 1.46 13.68 -0.65
CA GLY A 8 0.38 13.86 -1.61
C GLY A 8 -0.76 14.69 -1.04
N ALA A 9 -1.50 15.35 -1.92
CA ALA A 9 -2.74 16.05 -1.58
C ALA A 9 -3.92 15.07 -1.68
N LEU A 10 -4.87 15.17 -0.75
CA LEU A 10 -6.11 14.39 -0.78
C LEU A 10 -7.15 15.16 -1.59
N ASN A 11 -7.72 14.53 -2.62
CA ASN A 11 -8.83 15.12 -3.38
C ASN A 11 -10.19 14.87 -2.68
N GLN A 12 -11.25 15.53 -3.13
CA GLN A 12 -12.59 15.43 -2.54
C GLN A 12 -13.27 14.06 -2.70
N HIS A 13 -12.68 13.16 -3.48
CA HIS A 13 -13.21 11.83 -3.77
C HIS A 13 -12.46 10.71 -3.01
N LEU A 14 -11.48 11.08 -2.19
CA LEU A 14 -10.71 10.16 -1.38
C LEU A 14 -11.00 10.38 0.10
N PHE A 15 -11.05 9.28 0.83
CA PHE A 15 -11.10 9.29 2.29
C PHE A 15 -9.80 8.73 2.84
N LYS A 16 -9.18 9.47 3.77
CA LYS A 16 -8.08 8.97 4.59
C LYS A 16 -8.67 8.31 5.84
N VAL A 17 -8.47 7.00 5.98
CA VAL A 17 -8.91 6.23 7.15
C VAL A 17 -7.68 5.91 8.00
N THR A 18 -7.66 6.43 9.22
CA THR A 18 -6.58 6.23 10.20
C THR A 18 -7.19 6.13 11.60
N SER A 19 -6.48 5.49 12.54
CA SER A 19 -6.87 5.43 13.94
C SER A 19 -5.66 5.67 14.83
N GLU A 20 -5.87 6.36 15.96
CA GLU A 20 -4.89 6.48 17.04
C GLU A 20 -5.03 5.34 18.07
N THR A 21 -6.19 4.66 18.08
CA THR A 21 -6.53 3.63 19.07
C THR A 21 -6.26 2.22 18.55
N TYR A 22 -6.48 1.99 17.25
CA TYR A 22 -6.36 0.67 16.63
C TYR A 22 -5.20 0.62 15.63
N PRO A 23 -4.54 -0.54 15.50
CA PRO A 23 -3.39 -0.67 14.61
C PRO A 23 -3.81 -0.55 13.14
N LYS A 24 -2.88 -0.06 12.31
CA LYS A 24 -3.10 0.20 10.88
C LYS A 24 -3.65 -1.01 10.12
N TRP A 25 -3.16 -2.21 10.40
CA TRP A 25 -3.63 -3.43 9.75
C TRP A 25 -5.11 -3.70 10.03
N PHE A 26 -5.59 -3.39 11.24
CA PHE A 26 -6.98 -3.62 11.63
C PHE A 26 -7.91 -2.67 10.89
N CYS A 27 -7.55 -1.39 10.80
CA CYS A 27 -8.28 -0.42 9.98
C CYS A 27 -8.25 -0.81 8.49
N TYR A 28 -7.10 -1.23 7.98
CA TYR A 28 -6.93 -1.64 6.59
C TYR A 28 -7.85 -2.82 6.24
N LEU A 29 -7.83 -3.89 7.03
CA LEU A 29 -8.68 -5.06 6.81
C LEU A 29 -10.17 -4.75 7.03
N GLY A 30 -10.50 -3.89 7.99
CA GLY A 30 -11.87 -3.41 8.19
C GLY A 30 -12.42 -2.69 6.95
N VAL A 31 -11.63 -1.82 6.31
CA VAL A 31 -12.02 -1.18 5.05
C VAL A 31 -12.19 -2.21 3.92
N HIS A 32 -11.36 -3.26 3.88
CA HIS A 32 -11.50 -4.32 2.86
C HIS A 32 -12.75 -5.17 3.08
N LEU A 33 -13.11 -5.45 4.33
CA LEU A 33 -14.32 -6.18 4.69
C LEU A 33 -15.57 -5.48 4.14
N HIS A 34 -15.62 -4.15 4.23
CA HIS A 34 -16.76 -3.33 3.77
C HIS A 34 -16.64 -2.84 2.32
N LEU A 35 -15.60 -3.27 1.59
CA LEU A 35 -15.30 -2.70 0.28
C LEU A 35 -16.38 -3.01 -0.75
N ASP A 36 -16.96 -4.21 -0.71
CA ASP A 36 -18.03 -4.59 -1.64
C ASP A 36 -19.32 -3.80 -1.36
N ASP A 37 -19.65 -3.54 -0.09
CA ASP A 37 -20.76 -2.66 0.29
C ASP A 37 -20.53 -1.24 -0.21
N PHE A 38 -19.32 -0.70 -0.03
CA PHE A 38 -18.97 0.62 -0.55
C PHE A 38 -19.08 0.70 -2.07
N ARG A 39 -18.68 -0.35 -2.79
CA ARG A 39 -18.82 -0.44 -4.25
C ARG A 39 -20.29 -0.49 -4.66
N HIS A 40 -21.12 -1.23 -3.92
CA HIS A 40 -22.55 -1.31 -4.17
C HIS A 40 -23.24 0.05 -3.95
N ILE A 41 -22.94 0.73 -2.84
CA ILE A 41 -23.44 2.09 -2.54
C ILE A 41 -23.03 3.08 -3.63
N ALA A 42 -21.77 3.02 -4.08
CA ALA A 42 -21.27 3.88 -5.14
C ALA A 42 -21.99 3.60 -6.47
N ALA A 43 -22.20 2.33 -6.82
CA ALA A 43 -22.89 1.93 -8.06
C ALA A 43 -24.38 2.29 -8.06
N GLY A 44 -25.07 2.19 -6.92
CA GLY A 44 -26.50 2.49 -6.78
C GLY A 44 -26.84 3.98 -6.89
N LYS A 45 -25.85 4.88 -6.76
CA LYS A 45 -26.03 6.30 -7.02
C LYS A 45 -25.90 6.55 -8.52
N ALA A 46 -27.04 6.66 -9.20
CA ALA A 46 -27.21 6.96 -10.62
C ALA A 46 -26.62 8.33 -11.03
N THR A 47 -25.30 8.45 -10.92
CA THR A 47 -24.50 9.59 -11.36
C THR A 47 -23.30 9.05 -12.12
N THR A 48 -22.80 9.81 -13.10
CA THR A 48 -21.62 9.47 -13.91
C THR A 48 -20.38 9.14 -13.06
N MET A 49 -20.39 9.48 -11.76
CA MET A 49 -19.32 9.20 -10.82
C MET A 49 -19.86 8.73 -9.45
N GLY A 50 -20.10 7.43 -9.33
CA GLY A 50 -20.51 6.79 -8.07
C GLY A 50 -19.56 7.10 -6.92
N HIS A 51 -20.11 7.45 -5.76
CA HIS A 51 -19.29 7.81 -4.58
C HIS A 51 -19.97 7.41 -3.27
N ILE A 52 -19.15 7.04 -2.29
CA ILE A 52 -19.59 6.94 -0.89
C ILE A 52 -19.45 8.30 -0.20
N GLN A 53 -20.27 8.52 0.82
CA GLN A 53 -20.18 9.66 1.74
C GLN A 53 -19.57 9.23 3.08
N ARG A 54 -19.09 10.21 3.86
CA ARG A 54 -18.45 9.97 5.17
C ARG A 54 -19.28 9.12 6.12
N HIS A 55 -20.60 9.27 6.15
CA HIS A 55 -21.45 8.50 7.06
C HIS A 55 -21.37 6.99 6.81
N HIS A 56 -21.21 6.54 5.56
CA HIS A 56 -21.05 5.11 5.26
C HIS A 56 -19.77 4.52 5.90
N LEU A 57 -18.72 5.33 6.11
CA LEU A 57 -17.54 4.90 6.88
C LEU A 57 -17.85 4.78 8.37
N THR A 58 -18.70 5.67 8.90
CA THR A 58 -19.17 5.61 10.29
C THR A 58 -20.07 4.39 10.52
N ASP A 59 -20.88 4.03 9.53
CA ASP A 59 -21.83 2.92 9.60
C ASP A 59 -21.15 1.56 9.40
N ALA A 60 -20.00 1.52 8.72
CA ALA A 60 -19.14 0.36 8.55
C ALA A 60 -18.47 -0.05 9.89
N LYS A 61 -19.24 -0.70 10.77
CA LYS A 61 -18.76 -1.17 12.08
C LYS A 61 -17.83 -2.36 11.96
N LEU A 62 -16.92 -2.50 12.93
CA LEU A 62 -16.01 -3.62 13.04
C LEU A 62 -16.07 -4.19 14.46
N ALA A 63 -16.15 -5.51 14.57
CA ALA A 63 -16.08 -6.19 15.86
C ALA A 63 -14.69 -6.04 16.45
N VAL A 64 -14.59 -5.45 17.64
CA VAL A 64 -13.32 -5.24 18.32
C VAL A 64 -13.02 -6.46 19.20
N PRO A 65 -11.93 -7.20 18.94
CA PRO A 65 -11.57 -8.35 19.78
C PRO A 65 -11.07 -7.90 21.16
N PRO A 66 -11.02 -8.81 22.15
CA PRO A 66 -10.38 -8.54 23.43
C PRO A 66 -8.94 -8.05 23.25
N ALA A 67 -8.50 -7.11 24.09
CA ALA A 67 -7.21 -6.46 23.95
C ALA A 67 -6.01 -7.43 23.89
N ALA A 68 -6.09 -8.55 24.61
CA ALA A 68 -5.05 -9.59 24.57
C ALA A 68 -4.92 -10.23 23.19
N LEU A 69 -6.06 -10.55 22.54
CA LEU A 69 -6.07 -11.11 21.20
C LEU A 69 -5.62 -10.08 20.17
N LEU A 70 -6.05 -8.82 20.31
CA LEU A 70 -5.62 -7.75 19.41
C LEU A 70 -4.09 -7.60 19.44
N ARG A 71 -3.48 -7.59 20.63
CA ARG A 71 -2.02 -7.53 20.78
C ARG A 71 -1.31 -8.76 20.20
N ALA A 72 -1.84 -9.95 20.43
CA ALA A 72 -1.25 -11.17 19.88
C ALA A 72 -1.29 -11.18 18.34
N ALA A 73 -2.40 -10.74 17.75
CA ALA A 73 -2.53 -10.59 16.31
C ALA A 73 -1.61 -9.50 15.76
N ASP A 74 -1.45 -8.38 16.47
CA ASP A 74 -0.63 -7.25 16.05
C ASP A 74 0.84 -7.65 15.81
N VAL A 75 1.40 -8.53 16.66
CA VAL A 75 2.76 -9.08 16.52
C VAL A 75 3.00 -9.72 15.14
N VAL A 76 1.96 -10.30 14.53
CA VAL A 76 2.05 -10.97 13.23
C VAL A 76 1.59 -10.06 12.09
N MET A 77 0.47 -9.37 12.28
CA MET A 77 -0.21 -8.63 11.21
C MET A 77 0.46 -7.29 10.90
N ALA A 78 1.01 -6.60 11.91
CA ALA A 78 1.70 -5.33 11.71
C ALA A 78 2.91 -5.47 10.77
N PRO A 79 3.88 -6.39 11.00
CA PRO A 79 5.02 -6.52 10.10
C PRO A 79 4.62 -6.91 8.67
N MET A 80 3.63 -7.79 8.51
CA MET A 80 3.13 -8.18 7.18
C MET A 80 2.59 -7.00 6.38
N ILE A 81 1.73 -6.18 6.99
CA ILE A 81 1.17 -4.99 6.34
C ILE A 81 2.26 -3.95 6.06
N ASP A 82 3.23 -3.81 6.96
CA ASP A 82 4.36 -2.91 6.76
C ASP A 82 5.27 -3.37 5.61
N ASP A 83 5.50 -4.68 5.47
CA ASP A 83 6.23 -5.27 4.36
C ASP A 83 5.52 -5.04 3.03
N ILE A 84 4.21 -5.28 2.97
CA ILE A 84 3.40 -5.00 1.77
C ILE A 84 3.57 -3.54 1.33
N TRP A 85 3.53 -2.61 2.29
CA TRP A 85 3.74 -1.19 2.01
C TRP A 85 5.19 -0.90 1.56
N ARG A 86 6.20 -1.42 2.26
CA ARG A 86 7.62 -1.25 1.91
C ARG A 86 7.92 -1.76 0.50
N LEU A 87 7.45 -2.96 0.18
CA LEU A 87 7.61 -3.57 -1.14
C LEU A 87 6.91 -2.74 -2.23
N SER A 88 5.74 -2.16 -1.92
CA SER A 88 5.06 -1.24 -2.84
C SER A 88 5.85 0.05 -3.09
N VAL A 89 6.53 0.58 -2.07
CA VAL A 89 7.44 1.72 -2.22
C VAL A 89 8.66 1.34 -3.08
N GLN A 90 9.34 0.24 -2.74
CA GLN A 90 10.52 -0.22 -3.46
C GLN A 90 10.23 -0.55 -4.92
N SER A 91 9.14 -1.28 -5.19
CA SER A 91 8.69 -1.62 -6.54
C SER A 91 8.51 -0.37 -7.40
N ARG A 92 7.86 0.67 -6.86
CA ARG A 92 7.70 1.94 -7.57
C ARG A 92 9.03 2.65 -7.80
N THR A 93 9.89 2.71 -6.79
CA THR A 93 11.24 3.31 -6.93
C THR A 93 12.04 2.61 -8.03
N LEU A 94 12.02 1.28 -8.06
CA LEU A 94 12.69 0.48 -9.10
C LEU A 94 12.09 0.74 -10.49
N ALA A 95 10.76 0.82 -10.60
CA ALA A 95 10.10 1.16 -11.85
C ALA A 95 10.49 2.56 -12.35
N THR A 96 10.48 3.58 -11.47
CA THR A 96 10.91 4.94 -11.81
C THR A 96 12.38 4.97 -12.25
N LEU A 97 13.26 4.25 -11.54
CA LEU A 97 14.66 4.18 -11.90
C LEU A 97 14.87 3.51 -13.25
N ARG A 98 14.18 2.38 -13.50
CA ARG A 98 14.18 1.70 -14.80
C ARG A 98 13.77 2.66 -15.91
N ASP A 99 12.64 3.34 -15.75
CA ASP A 99 12.08 4.21 -16.79
C ASP A 99 12.98 5.42 -17.06
N ALA A 100 13.70 5.92 -16.04
CA ALA A 100 14.68 7.00 -16.18
C ALA A 100 15.99 6.54 -16.82
N LEU A 101 16.47 5.34 -16.50
CA LEU A 101 17.77 4.83 -16.98
C LEU A 101 17.70 4.17 -18.35
N LEU A 102 16.62 3.45 -18.65
CA LEU A 102 16.52 2.63 -19.86
C LEU A 102 16.74 3.46 -21.15
N PRO A 103 16.16 4.66 -21.33
CA PRO A 103 16.44 5.47 -22.51
C PRO A 103 17.91 5.87 -22.64
N LYS A 104 18.57 6.19 -21.52
CA LYS A 104 19.99 6.60 -21.48
C LYS A 104 20.96 5.46 -21.73
N LEU A 105 20.58 4.25 -21.32
CA LEU A 105 21.34 3.03 -21.61
C LEU A 105 21.23 2.67 -23.10
N VAL A 106 20.01 2.74 -23.66
CA VAL A 106 19.77 2.44 -25.08
C VAL A 106 20.42 3.48 -26.00
N SER A 107 20.45 4.75 -25.62
CA SER A 107 21.14 5.81 -26.38
C SER A 107 22.67 5.74 -26.27
N GLY A 108 23.21 4.97 -25.32
CA GLY A 108 24.64 4.93 -25.02
C GLY A 108 25.16 6.15 -24.25
N GLU A 109 24.29 7.04 -23.78
CA GLU A 109 24.63 8.17 -22.90
C GLU A 109 25.23 7.67 -21.58
N ILE A 110 24.73 6.55 -21.05
CA ILE A 110 25.28 5.84 -19.90
C ILE A 110 25.89 4.53 -20.38
N ARG A 111 27.15 4.26 -20.02
CA ARG A 111 27.83 2.99 -20.27
C ARG A 111 27.95 2.18 -18.99
N VAL A 112 27.64 0.89 -19.07
CA VAL A 112 27.78 -0.04 -17.96
C VAL A 112 29.15 -0.71 -18.08
N HIS A 113 30.04 -0.47 -17.13
CA HIS A 113 31.26 -1.26 -17.00
C HIS A 113 30.89 -2.63 -16.41
N GLN A 114 31.34 -3.72 -17.04
CA GLN A 114 31.16 -5.04 -16.42
C GLN A 114 31.93 -5.08 -15.11
N ALA A 115 31.24 -5.40 -14.01
CA ALA A 115 31.90 -5.70 -12.75
C ALA A 115 32.69 -7.01 -12.94
N GLU A 116 33.98 -6.98 -12.60
CA GLU A 116 34.83 -8.17 -12.57
C GLU A 116 34.20 -9.22 -11.64
N SER A 117 34.20 -10.48 -12.06
CA SER A 117 33.65 -11.59 -11.28
C SER A 117 34.34 -11.64 -9.92
N LEU A 118 33.57 -11.48 -8.83
CA LEU A 118 34.04 -11.77 -7.48
C LEU A 118 34.54 -13.22 -7.45
N GLY A 119 35.83 -13.36 -7.15
CA GLY A 119 36.63 -14.55 -7.41
C GLY A 119 36.11 -15.83 -6.78
N ASP A 120 36.18 -16.88 -7.58
CA ASP A 120 36.33 -18.26 -7.16
C ASP A 120 37.61 -18.37 -6.31
N GLY A 121 37.48 -18.56 -4.99
CA GLY A 121 38.65 -18.53 -4.09
C GLY A 121 38.34 -18.61 -2.61
N ALA A 122 37.95 -19.81 -2.16
CA ALA A 122 38.06 -20.40 -0.80
C ALA A 122 36.81 -21.28 -0.61
N LEU A 123 36.91 -22.60 -0.52
CA LEU A 123 37.55 -23.32 0.58
C LEU A 123 38.11 -24.67 0.09
N GLY A 124 39.43 -24.84 0.24
CA GLY A 124 40.06 -26.14 0.47
C GLY A 124 40.34 -26.29 1.97
#